data_AF-A0A2V6W5Y5-F1
#
_entry.id   AF-A0A2V6W5Y5-F1
#
_cell.length_a   1.000
_cell.length_b   1.000
_cell.length_c   1.000
_cell.angle_alpha   90.00
_cell.angle_beta   90.00
_cell.angle_gamma   90.00
#
_symmetry.space_group_name_H-M   'P 1'
#
loop_
_entity.id
_entity.type
_entity.pdbx_description
1 polymer ?
#
loop_
_entity_poly.entity_id
_entity_poly.type
_entity_poly.pdbx_seq_one_letter_code
_entity_poly.pdbx_strand_id
1 'polypeptide(L)'
;MIVGTVVRGVARAVRARVGTVVLVAAGVVALDVLLPPLVLSVFRAPWTFFMFNPWLKRLPAYVASSKPWSEKLDFLSRVALFWFSADGPYGAPEWGFAVDTMDVARFVLTGLLIGVYVALWLERRATARSGVGLGAPGAIGAGVSVLGLSTGPCSVVGCGAPVLPVVGLVFAGLSSTTLALLSQLSRVSAVAVVVALVAAIAWLGWDAGQRRAGSTGAERAGARGAAGRV
;
A
#
# COMPACT_ATOMS: atom_id res chain seq x y z
N MET A 1 -12.74 25.21 0.61
CA MET A 1 -14.06 24.53 0.46
C MET A 1 -13.92 23.12 -0.11
N ILE A 2 -13.00 22.89 -1.05
CA ILE A 2 -12.79 21.60 -1.71
C ILE A 2 -12.26 20.50 -0.78
N VAL A 3 -11.16 20.75 -0.08
CA VAL A 3 -10.52 19.74 0.79
C VAL A 3 -11.51 19.20 1.86
N GLY A 4 -12.36 20.07 2.41
CA GLY A 4 -13.35 19.67 3.43
C GLY A 4 -14.46 18.75 2.92
N THR A 5 -14.81 18.77 1.63
CA THR A 5 -15.77 17.80 1.07
C THR A 5 -15.11 16.44 0.83
N VAL A 6 -13.88 16.43 0.31
CA VAL A 6 -13.08 15.20 0.16
C VAL A 6 -12.91 14.49 1.49
N VAL A 7 -12.39 15.19 2.51
CA VAL A 7 -12.09 14.61 3.82
C VAL A 7 -13.35 14.03 4.48
N ARG A 8 -14.49 14.72 4.38
CA ARG A 8 -15.76 14.22 4.92
C ARG A 8 -16.28 13.00 4.16
N GLY A 9 -16.12 12.97 2.84
CA GLY A 9 -16.46 11.80 2.00
C GLY A 9 -15.62 10.59 2.37
N VAL A 10 -14.29 10.75 2.41
CA VAL A 10 -13.34 9.69 2.81
C VAL A 10 -13.63 9.20 4.23
N ALA A 11 -13.75 10.11 5.20
CA ALA A 11 -13.98 9.74 6.60
C ALA A 11 -15.28 8.94 6.79
N ARG A 12 -16.35 9.27 6.05
CA ARG A 12 -17.59 8.51 6.08
C ARG A 12 -17.39 7.12 5.49
N ALA A 13 -16.77 7.02 4.32
CA ALA A 13 -16.55 5.74 3.65
C ALA A 13 -15.71 4.78 4.48
N VAL A 14 -14.66 5.32 5.10
CA VAL A 14 -13.82 4.57 6.04
C VAL A 14 -14.64 4.13 7.25
N ARG A 15 -15.42 5.01 7.88
CA ARG A 15 -16.25 4.64 9.05
C ARG A 15 -17.30 3.58 8.72
N ALA A 16 -17.93 3.67 7.56
CA ALA A 16 -18.95 2.71 7.14
C ALA A 16 -18.36 1.32 6.84
N ARG A 17 -17.05 1.25 6.52
CA ARG A 17 -16.38 0.01 6.11
C ARG A 17 -15.03 -0.18 6.79
N VAL A 18 -14.91 0.18 8.08
CA VAL A 18 -13.67 0.02 8.84
C VAL A 18 -13.14 -1.41 8.74
N GLY A 19 -14.03 -2.40 8.89
CA GLY A 19 -13.66 -3.81 8.76
C GLY A 19 -13.02 -4.14 7.41
N THR A 20 -13.53 -3.60 6.31
CA THR A 20 -12.93 -3.81 4.98
C THR A 20 -11.59 -3.11 4.85
N VAL A 21 -11.47 -1.87 5.33
CA VAL A 21 -10.20 -1.13 5.30
C VAL A 21 -9.12 -1.91 6.07
N VAL A 22 -9.44 -2.35 7.29
CA VAL A 22 -8.52 -3.12 8.13
C VAL A 22 -8.17 -4.47 7.49
N LEU A 23 -9.16 -5.20 6.96
CA LEU A 23 -8.92 -6.50 6.32
C LEU A 23 -8.02 -6.37 5.09
N VAL A 24 -8.30 -5.41 4.21
CA VAL A 24 -7.50 -5.17 3.00
C VAL A 24 -6.10 -4.70 3.37
N ALA A 25 -5.99 -3.75 4.30
CA ALA A 25 -4.68 -3.27 4.76
C ALA A 25 -3.84 -4.39 5.39
N ALA A 26 -4.44 -5.21 6.25
CA ALA A 26 -3.78 -6.36 6.85
C ALA A 26 -3.35 -7.39 5.78
N GLY A 27 -4.19 -7.63 4.77
CA GLY A 27 -3.87 -8.51 3.65
C GLY A 27 -2.70 -8.01 2.81
N VAL A 28 -2.67 -6.72 2.48
CA VAL A 28 -1.55 -6.09 1.76
C VAL A 28 -0.27 -6.18 2.58
N VAL A 29 -0.31 -5.83 3.86
CA VAL A 29 0.86 -5.93 4.75
C VAL A 29 1.36 -7.37 4.86
N ALA A 30 0.46 -8.34 4.98
CA ALA A 30 0.84 -9.75 5.01
C ALA A 30 1.50 -10.19 3.70
N LEU A 31 0.98 -9.73 2.55
CA LEU A 31 1.60 -9.99 1.25
C LEU A 31 2.98 -9.33 1.14
N ASP A 32 3.13 -8.06 1.54
CA ASP A 32 4.41 -7.35 1.50
C ASP A 32 5.50 -8.04 2.35
N VAL A 33 5.11 -8.63 3.48
CA VAL A 33 6.03 -9.33 4.40
C VAL A 33 6.34 -10.75 3.93
N LEU A 34 5.34 -11.50 3.43
CA LEU A 34 5.48 -12.93 3.15
C LEU A 34 5.85 -13.24 1.69
N LEU A 35 5.45 -12.39 0.74
CA LEU A 35 5.69 -12.65 -0.68
C LEU A 35 7.18 -12.73 -1.00
N PRO A 36 8.06 -11.82 -0.53
CA PRO A 36 9.50 -11.93 -0.80
C PRO A 36 10.13 -13.24 -0.31
N PRO A 37 10.01 -13.65 0.97
CA PRO A 37 10.63 -14.90 1.43
C PRO A 37 10.00 -16.14 0.78
N LEU A 38 8.70 -16.13 0.46
CA LEU A 38 8.06 -17.26 -0.25
C LEU A 38 8.61 -17.42 -1.67
N VAL A 39 8.74 -16.31 -2.42
CA VAL A 39 9.30 -16.33 -3.77
C VAL A 39 10.75 -16.83 -3.72
N LEU A 40 11.58 -16.32 -2.81
CA LEU A 40 12.96 -16.78 -2.66
C LEU A 40 13.05 -18.25 -2.26
N SER A 41 12.15 -18.71 -1.39
CA SER A 41 12.11 -20.10 -0.96
C SER A 41 11.78 -21.07 -2.10
N VAL A 42 10.94 -20.63 -3.04
CA VAL A 42 10.57 -21.43 -4.21
C VAL A 42 11.69 -21.46 -5.27
N PHE A 43 12.37 -20.34 -5.51
CA PHE A 43 13.33 -20.22 -6.62
C PHE A 43 14.80 -20.42 -6.25
N ARG A 44 15.18 -20.29 -4.97
CA ARG A 44 16.57 -20.46 -4.50
C ARG A 44 16.69 -21.63 -3.54
N ALA A 45 16.30 -21.41 -2.29
CA ALA A 45 16.48 -22.33 -1.19
C ALA A 45 15.45 -22.02 -0.09
N PRO A 46 14.88 -23.03 0.59
CA PRO A 46 13.91 -22.81 1.65
C PRO A 46 14.53 -22.00 2.78
N TRP A 47 13.73 -21.12 3.42
CA TRP A 47 14.21 -20.43 4.62
C TRP A 47 14.60 -21.44 5.70
N THR A 48 15.71 -21.19 6.37
CA THR A 48 16.19 -22.02 7.48
C THR A 48 16.14 -21.28 8.81
N PHE A 49 16.18 -19.94 8.75
CA PHE A 49 16.30 -19.10 9.92
C PHE A 49 15.35 -17.90 9.86
N PHE A 50 14.72 -17.62 11.00
CA PHE A 50 13.90 -16.43 11.22
C PHE A 50 14.22 -15.88 12.60
N MET A 51 14.49 -14.58 12.69
CA MET A 51 14.80 -13.95 13.97
C MET A 51 14.30 -12.51 14.01
N PHE A 52 13.74 -12.14 15.16
CA PHE A 52 13.51 -10.75 15.54
C PHE A 52 14.80 -10.13 16.05
N ASN A 53 14.98 -8.84 15.77
CA ASN A 53 16.16 -8.12 16.19
C ASN A 53 16.29 -8.12 17.74
N PRO A 54 17.30 -8.80 18.31
CA PRO A 54 17.46 -8.90 19.76
C PRO A 54 17.74 -7.55 20.41
N TRP A 55 18.18 -6.56 19.64
CA TRP A 55 18.44 -5.21 20.13
C TRP A 55 17.14 -4.46 20.46
N LEU A 56 15.99 -4.85 19.92
CA LEU A 56 14.70 -4.20 20.20
C LEU A 56 14.37 -4.12 21.69
N LYS A 57 14.84 -5.07 22.51
CA LYS A 57 14.69 -5.02 23.97
C LYS A 57 15.39 -3.84 24.64
N ARG A 58 16.42 -3.27 24.00
CA ARG A 58 17.16 -2.09 24.48
C ARG A 58 16.60 -0.78 23.94
N LEU A 59 15.65 -0.85 23.01
CA LEU A 59 15.06 0.30 22.33
C LEU A 59 14.36 1.26 23.32
N PRO A 60 13.62 0.82 24.35
CA PRO A 60 13.06 1.74 25.35
C PRO A 60 14.13 2.55 26.09
N ALA A 61 15.24 1.90 26.48
CA ALA A 61 16.36 2.58 27.13
C ALA A 61 17.08 3.55 26.18
N TYR A 62 17.18 3.21 24.88
CA TYR A 62 17.74 4.10 23.86
C TYR A 62 16.88 5.34 23.64
N VAL A 63 15.55 5.20 23.59
CA VAL A 63 14.61 6.32 23.46
C VAL A 63 14.66 7.24 24.68
N ALA A 64 14.83 6.68 25.88
CA ALA A 64 14.97 7.43 27.13
C ALA A 64 16.34 8.12 27.30
N SER A 65 17.34 7.77 26.48
CA SER A 65 18.69 8.36 26.58
C SER A 65 18.71 9.85 26.26
N SER A 66 19.75 10.56 26.68
CA SER A 66 19.95 11.99 26.42
C SER A 66 20.42 12.32 24.99
N LYS A 67 20.46 11.33 24.08
CA LYS A 67 20.88 11.54 22.69
C LYS A 67 19.99 12.55 21.94
N PRO A 68 20.56 13.30 20.98
CA PRO A 68 19.79 14.24 20.16
C PRO A 68 18.69 13.53 19.35
N TRP A 69 17.57 14.21 19.17
CA TRP A 69 16.38 13.65 18.53
C TRP A 69 16.60 13.23 17.08
N SER A 70 17.43 13.96 16.33
CA SER A 70 17.76 13.62 14.93
C SER A 70 18.43 12.24 14.82
N GLU A 71 19.39 11.95 15.69
CA GLU A 71 20.09 10.66 15.74
C GLU A 71 19.16 9.52 16.17
N LYS A 72 18.23 9.80 17.10
CA LYS A 72 17.20 8.82 17.48
C LYS A 72 16.29 8.48 16.31
N LEU A 73 15.81 9.49 15.58
CA LEU A 73 14.93 9.27 14.43
C LEU A 73 15.64 8.55 13.28
N ASP A 74 16.88 8.92 12.97
CA ASP A 74 17.65 8.24 11.91
C ASP A 74 17.85 6.76 12.26
N PHE A 75 18.24 6.46 13.50
CA PHE A 75 18.35 5.09 13.97
C PHE A 75 17.01 4.35 13.95
N LEU A 76 15.94 4.93 14.51
CA LEU A 76 14.62 4.30 14.56
C LEU A 76 14.01 4.08 13.18
N SER A 77 14.37 4.91 12.20
CA SER A 77 13.91 4.72 10.82
C SER A 77 14.61 3.53 10.14
N ARG A 78 15.89 3.29 10.44
CA ARG A 78 16.73 2.28 9.77
C ARG A 78 16.85 0.96 10.54
N VAL A 79 16.31 0.88 11.75
CA VAL A 79 16.44 -0.32 12.57
C VAL A 79 15.67 -1.48 11.92
N ALA A 80 16.39 -2.56 11.63
CA ALA A 80 15.81 -3.82 11.21
C ALA A 80 14.98 -4.41 12.36
N LEU A 81 13.74 -4.78 12.09
CA LEU A 81 12.83 -5.35 13.08
C LEU A 81 12.95 -6.88 13.13
N PHE A 82 12.99 -7.50 11.95
CA PHE A 82 13.15 -8.94 11.80
C PHE A 82 13.78 -9.26 10.44
N TRP A 83 14.28 -10.48 10.31
CA TRP A 83 14.79 -10.97 9.05
C TRP A 83 14.55 -12.47 8.88
N PHE A 84 14.49 -12.88 7.63
CA PHE A 84 14.51 -14.26 7.17
C PHE A 84 15.84 -14.51 6.46
N SER A 85 16.42 -15.69 6.64
CA SER A 85 17.59 -16.11 5.86
C SER A 85 17.54 -17.59 5.55
N ALA A 86 18.17 -17.95 4.43
CA ALA A 86 18.52 -19.33 4.10
C ALA A 86 20.03 -19.49 4.17
N ASP A 87 20.48 -20.51 4.88
CA ASP A 87 21.90 -20.84 4.97
C ASP A 87 22.39 -21.40 3.63
N GLY A 88 23.53 -20.89 3.17
CA GLY A 88 24.22 -21.38 1.99
C GLY A 88 25.42 -22.29 2.35
N PRO A 89 26.02 -22.93 1.34
CA PRO A 89 27.27 -23.66 1.52
C PRO A 89 28.35 -22.74 2.12
N TYR A 90 29.19 -23.28 3.01
CA TYR A 90 30.30 -22.56 3.66
C TYR A 90 29.90 -21.50 4.72
N GLY A 91 28.66 -21.53 5.23
CA GLY A 91 28.25 -20.72 6.39
C GLY A 91 27.93 -19.25 6.06
N ALA A 92 27.84 -18.89 4.77
CA ALA A 92 27.29 -17.62 4.32
C ALA A 92 25.81 -17.78 3.94
N PRO A 93 24.93 -16.81 4.24
CA PRO A 93 23.54 -16.91 3.84
C PRO A 93 23.43 -16.81 2.31
N GLU A 94 22.70 -17.75 1.70
CA GLU A 94 22.44 -17.76 0.26
C GLU A 94 21.51 -16.59 -0.13
N TRP A 95 20.57 -16.26 0.75
CA TRP A 95 19.76 -15.05 0.68
C TRP A 95 19.30 -14.61 2.07
N GLY A 96 19.06 -13.31 2.23
CA GLY A 96 18.46 -12.73 3.43
C GLY A 96 17.41 -11.67 3.08
N PHE A 97 16.27 -11.67 3.78
CA PHE A 97 15.24 -10.65 3.67
C PHE A 97 15.10 -9.97 5.02
N ALA A 98 15.54 -8.72 5.13
CA ALA A 98 15.46 -7.93 6.36
C ALA A 98 14.40 -6.85 6.18
N VAL A 99 13.53 -6.71 7.18
CA VAL A 99 12.48 -5.67 7.20
C VAL A 99 12.86 -4.64 8.24
N ASP A 100 13.02 -3.41 7.81
CA ASP A 100 13.25 -2.27 8.68
C ASP A 100 11.97 -1.49 9.01
N THR A 101 12.11 -0.49 9.87
CA THR A 101 10.96 0.31 10.34
C THR A 101 10.36 1.16 9.22
N MET A 102 11.17 1.66 8.28
CA MET A 102 10.69 2.40 7.12
C MET A 102 9.94 1.51 6.13
N ASP A 103 10.37 0.25 5.98
CA ASP A 103 9.65 -0.76 5.22
C ASP A 103 8.28 -1.05 5.84
N VAL A 104 8.20 -1.25 7.17
CA VAL A 104 6.91 -1.41 7.85
C VAL A 104 6.02 -0.18 7.68
N ALA A 105 6.58 1.02 7.85
CA ALA A 105 5.83 2.26 7.64
C ALA A 105 5.27 2.34 6.21
N ARG A 106 6.07 1.95 5.22
CA ARG A 106 5.67 1.88 3.81
C ARG A 106 4.57 0.85 3.57
N PHE A 107 4.68 -0.36 4.13
CA PHE A 107 3.68 -1.42 3.99
C PHE A 107 2.35 -1.00 4.60
N VAL A 108 2.38 -0.43 5.82
CA VAL A 108 1.18 0.07 6.50
C VAL A 108 0.54 1.21 5.71
N LEU A 109 1.33 2.19 5.25
CA LEU A 109 0.82 3.30 4.46
C LEU A 109 0.16 2.81 3.16
N THR A 110 0.83 1.92 2.43
CA THR A 110 0.33 1.36 1.17
C THR A 110 -0.94 0.55 1.39
N GLY A 111 -0.94 -0.32 2.40
CA GLY A 111 -2.10 -1.11 2.79
C GLY A 111 -3.30 -0.25 3.18
N LEU A 112 -3.09 0.82 3.95
CA LEU A 112 -4.15 1.78 4.30
C LEU A 112 -4.69 2.52 3.07
N LEU A 113 -3.82 3.00 2.17
CA LEU A 113 -4.26 3.67 0.94
C LEU A 113 -5.12 2.74 0.08
N ILE A 114 -4.69 1.49 -0.10
CA ILE A 114 -5.45 0.48 -0.86
C ILE A 114 -6.76 0.15 -0.15
N GLY A 115 -6.74 0.00 1.18
CA GLY A 115 -7.95 -0.25 1.97
C GLY A 115 -8.98 0.88 1.85
N VAL A 116 -8.54 2.14 1.94
CA VAL A 116 -9.40 3.33 1.75
C VAL A 116 -9.96 3.36 0.33
N TYR A 117 -9.13 3.10 -0.68
CA TYR A 117 -9.58 3.04 -2.07
C TYR A 117 -10.66 1.96 -2.27
N VAL A 118 -10.45 0.75 -1.77
CA VAL A 118 -11.42 -0.35 -1.87
C VAL A 118 -12.72 -0.02 -1.13
N ALA A 119 -12.64 0.60 0.06
CA ALA A 119 -13.83 1.01 0.79
C ALA A 119 -14.67 2.03 0.00
N LEU A 120 -14.03 3.07 -0.54
CA LEU A 120 -14.68 4.07 -1.40
C LEU A 120 -15.26 3.45 -2.67
N TRP A 121 -14.53 2.53 -3.29
CA TRP A 121 -14.98 1.81 -4.48
C TRP A 121 -16.23 0.97 -4.21
N LEU A 122 -16.28 0.26 -3.08
CA LEU A 122 -17.42 -0.55 -2.68
C LEU A 122 -18.64 0.30 -2.33
N GLU A 123 -18.45 1.47 -1.69
CA GLU A 123 -19.56 2.42 -1.46
C GLU A 123 -20.14 2.95 -2.77
N ARG A 124 -19.26 3.30 -3.73
CA ARG A 124 -19.70 3.74 -5.06
C ARG A 124 -20.52 2.65 -5.76
N ARG A 125 -20.07 1.39 -5.71
CA ARG A 125 -20.80 0.25 -6.28
C ARG A 125 -22.12 -0.03 -5.57
N ALA A 126 -22.17 0.08 -4.24
CA ALA A 126 -23.41 -0.10 -3.49
C ALA A 126 -24.46 0.96 -3.90
N THR A 127 -24.02 2.22 -4.02
CA THR A 127 -24.88 3.33 -4.44
C THR A 127 -25.34 3.18 -5.91
N ALA A 128 -24.47 2.69 -6.79
CA ALA A 128 -24.81 2.42 -8.19
C ALA A 128 -25.80 1.25 -8.36
N ARG A 129 -25.82 0.28 -7.44
CA ARG A 129 -26.78 -0.83 -7.45
C ARG A 129 -28.15 -0.45 -6.86
N SER A 130 -28.19 0.52 -5.95
CA SER A 130 -29.43 1.03 -5.37
C SER A 130 -30.13 2.09 -6.23
N GLY A 131 -29.46 2.64 -7.24
CA GLY A 131 -30.05 3.57 -8.20
C GLY A 131 -30.53 2.85 -9.44
N VAL A 132 -31.84 2.65 -9.57
CA VAL A 132 -32.46 2.34 -10.87
C VAL A 132 -32.28 3.59 -11.75
N GLY A 133 -31.25 3.60 -12.60
CA GLY A 133 -30.93 4.73 -13.46
C GLY A 133 -29.87 4.36 -14.50
N LEU A 134 -30.33 4.16 -15.74
CA LEU A 134 -29.56 3.85 -16.94
C LEU A 134 -28.40 4.86 -17.16
N GLY A 135 -27.18 4.36 -17.35
CA GLY A 135 -26.03 5.18 -17.77
C GLY A 135 -24.68 4.57 -17.42
N ALA A 136 -24.21 3.61 -18.23
CA ALA A 136 -22.90 2.99 -18.11
C ALA A 136 -21.78 3.90 -18.67
N PRO A 137 -20.68 4.08 -17.90
CA PRO A 137 -19.34 4.04 -18.49
C PRO A 137 -18.40 3.23 -17.57
N GLY A 138 -18.57 1.90 -17.58
CA GLY A 138 -17.94 1.00 -16.61
C GLY A 138 -16.98 -0.04 -17.18
N ALA A 139 -16.59 0.05 -18.47
CA ALA A 139 -15.81 -0.99 -19.14
C ALA A 139 -14.29 -0.74 -19.17
N ILE A 140 -13.81 0.48 -18.90
CA ILE A 140 -12.39 0.84 -19.11
C ILE A 140 -11.53 0.62 -17.84
N GLY A 141 -12.14 0.51 -16.65
CA GLY A 141 -11.41 0.38 -15.38
C GLY A 141 -11.00 -1.04 -14.97
N ALA A 142 -11.49 -2.07 -15.65
CA ALA A 142 -11.28 -3.47 -15.25
C ALA A 142 -9.94 -4.06 -15.72
N GLY A 143 -9.37 -3.56 -16.82
CA GLY A 143 -8.11 -4.10 -17.38
C GLY A 143 -6.84 -3.67 -16.63
N VAL A 144 -6.85 -2.50 -15.98
CA VAL A 144 -5.63 -1.90 -15.41
C VAL A 144 -5.31 -2.43 -14.00
N SER A 145 -6.29 -3.00 -13.28
CA SER A 145 -6.09 -3.44 -11.89
C SER A 145 -5.49 -4.85 -11.76
N VAL A 146 -5.62 -5.72 -12.77
CA VAL A 146 -5.15 -7.11 -12.69
C VAL A 146 -3.69 -7.26 -13.14
N LEU A 147 -3.20 -6.38 -14.03
CA LEU A 147 -1.82 -6.43 -14.53
C LEU A 147 -0.84 -5.50 -13.79
N GLY A 148 -1.33 -4.56 -12.95
CA GLY A 148 -0.49 -3.56 -12.27
C GLY A 148 -0.07 -3.88 -10.83
N LEU A 149 -0.65 -4.92 -10.20
CA LEU A 149 -0.42 -5.27 -8.79
C LEU A 149 0.50 -6.48 -8.57
N SER A 150 1.01 -7.08 -9.65
CA SER A 150 1.76 -8.35 -9.57
C SER A 150 3.27 -8.23 -9.80
N THR A 151 3.83 -7.02 -9.98
CA THR A 151 5.28 -6.83 -10.18
C THR A 151 5.77 -5.52 -9.57
N GLY A 152 6.19 -5.55 -8.30
CA GLY A 152 6.97 -4.49 -7.64
C GLY A 152 8.20 -5.08 -6.92
N PRO A 153 9.36 -4.40 -6.86
CA PRO A 153 10.65 -5.04 -6.58
C PRO A 153 11.19 -4.86 -5.16
N CYS A 154 11.85 -5.93 -4.70
CA CYS A 154 13.08 -6.04 -3.91
C CYS A 154 13.19 -5.34 -2.53
N SER A 155 13.08 -6.12 -1.44
CA SER A 155 13.84 -5.89 -0.18
C SER A 155 14.62 -7.14 0.25
N VAL A 156 15.33 -7.82 -0.67
CA VAL A 156 16.18 -8.98 -0.34
C VAL A 156 17.64 -8.53 -0.32
N VAL A 157 18.26 -8.59 0.85
CA VAL A 157 19.68 -8.36 1.07
C VAL A 157 20.45 -9.59 0.55
N GLY A 158 21.27 -9.37 -0.48
CA GLY A 158 21.98 -10.44 -1.19
C GLY A 158 21.99 -10.29 -2.71
N CYS A 159 21.42 -9.21 -3.27
CA CYS A 159 21.47 -8.93 -4.70
C CYS A 159 22.18 -7.60 -5.00
N GLY A 160 23.47 -7.70 -5.35
CA GLY A 160 24.10 -6.79 -6.32
C GLY A 160 23.59 -7.00 -7.76
N ALA A 161 22.37 -7.49 -7.92
CA ALA A 161 21.66 -7.73 -9.18
C ALA A 161 20.15 -7.63 -8.94
N PRO A 162 19.47 -6.52 -9.29
CA PRO A 162 18.02 -6.41 -9.32
C PRO A 162 17.35 -7.68 -9.80
N VAL A 163 16.28 -8.03 -9.10
CA VAL A 163 15.37 -9.11 -9.42
C VAL A 163 14.79 -8.81 -10.80
N LEU A 164 15.54 -9.22 -11.82
CA LEU A 164 15.00 -9.46 -13.13
C LEU A 164 13.91 -10.52 -12.93
N PRO A 165 12.78 -10.35 -13.64
CA PRO A 165 11.60 -11.18 -13.51
C PRO A 165 11.98 -12.64 -13.69
N VAL A 166 11.12 -13.55 -13.28
CA VAL A 166 11.18 -14.98 -13.62
C VAL A 166 11.29 -15.23 -15.16
N VAL A 167 11.22 -14.18 -15.98
CA VAL A 167 11.50 -14.13 -17.44
C VAL A 167 12.97 -13.80 -17.80
N GLY A 168 13.74 -13.15 -16.92
CA GLY A 168 15.14 -12.76 -17.14
C GLY A 168 16.17 -13.88 -16.94
N LEU A 169 15.76 -15.02 -16.36
CA LEU A 169 16.56 -16.25 -16.35
C LEU A 169 16.70 -16.91 -17.74
N VAL A 170 16.05 -16.36 -18.77
CA VAL A 170 16.27 -16.69 -20.19
C VAL A 170 17.38 -15.81 -20.82
N PHE A 171 17.78 -14.70 -20.18
CA PHE A 171 18.74 -13.74 -20.74
C PHE A 171 19.87 -13.39 -19.76
N ALA A 172 20.68 -14.39 -19.40
CA ALA A 172 21.94 -14.16 -18.70
C ALA A 172 22.90 -13.35 -19.60
N GLY A 173 23.14 -12.07 -19.28
CA GLY A 173 24.19 -11.26 -19.96
C GLY A 173 24.06 -9.74 -19.97
N LEU A 174 23.47 -9.07 -18.97
CA LEU A 174 23.37 -7.59 -18.99
C LEU A 174 24.23 -6.91 -17.91
N SER A 175 24.91 -5.86 -18.35
CA SER A 175 25.87 -5.02 -17.64
C SER A 175 25.24 -4.18 -16.51
N SER A 176 26.03 -3.82 -15.48
CA SER A 176 25.63 -3.10 -14.25
C SER A 176 24.76 -1.84 -14.46
N THR A 177 24.76 -1.23 -15.65
CA THR A 177 23.94 -0.08 -16.01
C THR A 177 22.45 -0.43 -16.15
N THR A 178 22.12 -1.61 -16.66
CA THR A 178 20.73 -2.07 -16.82
C THR A 178 20.06 -2.28 -15.47
N LEU A 179 20.84 -2.70 -14.48
CA LEU A 179 20.37 -2.93 -13.12
C LEU A 179 20.02 -1.61 -12.40
N ALA A 180 20.80 -0.55 -12.60
CA ALA A 180 20.50 0.77 -12.08
C ALA A 180 19.24 1.38 -12.72
N LEU A 181 19.07 1.20 -14.03
CA LEU A 181 17.90 1.67 -14.76
C LEU A 181 16.62 0.92 -14.35
N LEU A 182 16.68 -0.39 -14.13
CA LEU A 182 15.54 -1.17 -13.60
C LEU A 182 15.12 -0.71 -12.20
N SER A 183 16.08 -0.42 -11.32
CA SER A 183 15.82 0.09 -9.98
C SER A 183 15.19 1.49 -10.02
N GLN A 184 15.69 2.39 -10.87
CA GLN A 184 15.10 3.72 -11.04
C GLN A 184 13.71 3.65 -11.68
N LEU A 185 13.55 2.87 -12.75
CA LEU A 185 12.26 2.72 -13.43
C LEU A 185 11.21 2.17 -12.48
N SER A 186 11.60 1.22 -11.61
CA SER A 186 10.65 0.73 -10.64
C SER A 186 10.34 1.69 -9.51
N ARG A 187 11.29 2.54 -9.10
CA ARG A 187 10.98 3.62 -8.15
C ARG A 187 9.99 4.60 -8.76
N VAL A 188 10.20 4.97 -10.03
CA VAL A 188 9.30 5.87 -10.76
C VAL A 188 7.92 5.24 -10.93
N SER A 189 7.84 3.94 -11.27
CA SER A 189 6.55 3.26 -11.38
C SER A 189 5.81 3.16 -10.04
N ALA A 190 6.53 2.84 -8.96
CA ALA A 190 5.94 2.81 -7.62
C ALA A 190 5.40 4.19 -7.21
N VAL A 191 6.17 5.25 -7.43
CA VAL A 191 5.73 6.63 -7.16
C VAL A 191 4.51 6.98 -8.02
N ALA A 192 4.52 6.64 -9.31
CA ALA A 192 3.40 6.90 -10.20
C ALA A 192 2.12 6.19 -9.75
N VAL A 193 2.21 4.92 -9.33
CA VAL A 193 1.07 4.16 -8.80
C VAL A 193 0.53 4.79 -7.52
N VAL A 194 1.40 5.21 -6.60
CA VAL A 194 0.99 5.89 -5.36
C VAL A 194 0.30 7.21 -5.67
N VAL A 195 0.85 8.03 -6.57
CA VAL A 195 0.25 9.30 -6.99
C VAL A 195 -1.12 9.07 -7.64
N ALA A 196 -1.23 8.08 -8.53
CA ALA A 196 -2.49 7.72 -9.17
C ALA A 196 -3.53 7.25 -8.13
N LEU A 197 -3.11 6.47 -7.14
CA LEU A 197 -3.97 5.99 -6.05
C LEU A 197 -4.47 7.15 -5.18
N VAL A 198 -3.59 8.09 -4.80
CA VAL A 198 -3.96 9.29 -4.04
C VAL A 198 -4.94 10.15 -4.84
N ALA A 199 -4.69 10.35 -6.13
CA ALA A 199 -5.60 11.08 -7.01
C ALA A 199 -6.97 10.39 -7.10
N ALA A 200 -7.00 9.06 -7.22
CA ALA A 200 -8.24 8.28 -7.25
C ALA A 200 -9.03 8.39 -5.93
N ILE A 201 -8.35 8.33 -4.78
CA ILE A 201 -8.97 8.52 -3.46
C ILE A 201 -9.54 9.93 -3.33
N ALA A 202 -8.78 10.96 -3.74
CA ALA A 202 -9.23 12.35 -3.70
C ALA A 202 -10.48 12.56 -4.56
N TRP A 203 -10.49 12.00 -5.77
CA TRP A 203 -11.62 12.07 -6.69
C TRP A 203 -12.85 11.31 -6.19
N LEU A 204 -12.68 10.09 -5.65
CA LEU A 204 -13.79 9.32 -5.07
C LEU A 204 -14.36 9.99 -3.81
N GLY A 205 -13.49 10.53 -2.95
CA GLY A 205 -13.89 11.27 -1.76
C GLY A 205 -14.66 12.55 -2.11
N TRP A 206 -14.22 13.24 -3.17
CA TRP A 206 -14.93 14.39 -3.73
C TRP A 206 -16.35 14.05 -4.18
N ASP A 207 -16.48 13.03 -5.04
CA ASP A 207 -17.77 12.56 -5.58
C ASP A 207 -18.73 12.12 -4.46
N ALA A 208 -18.23 11.35 -3.49
CA ALA A 208 -19.00 10.96 -2.30
C ALA A 208 -19.48 12.19 -1.48
N GLY A 209 -18.63 13.21 -1.35
CA GLY A 209 -18.96 14.45 -0.66
C GLY A 209 -20.02 15.29 -1.39
N GLN A 210 -19.95 15.39 -2.71
CA GLN A 210 -20.89 16.17 -3.53
C GLN A 210 -22.29 15.57 -3.54
N ARG A 211 -22.43 14.23 -3.68
CA ARG A 211 -23.72 13.55 -3.68
C ARG A 211 -24.57 13.86 -2.45
N ARG A 212 -23.92 14.04 -1.29
CA ARG A 212 -24.60 14.36 -0.04
C ARG A 212 -25.00 15.83 0.08
N ALA A 213 -24.22 16.75 -0.49
CA ALA A 213 -24.63 18.15 -0.59
C ALA A 213 -25.91 18.27 -1.43
N GLY A 214 -26.00 17.49 -2.52
CA GLY A 214 -27.21 17.36 -3.34
C GLY A 214 -28.41 16.79 -2.58
N SER A 215 -28.26 15.66 -1.88
CA SER A 215 -29.38 15.05 -1.14
C SER A 215 -29.92 15.96 -0.03
N THR A 216 -29.04 16.61 0.74
CA THR A 216 -29.44 17.51 1.82
C THR A 216 -30.13 18.77 1.29
N GLY A 217 -29.74 19.25 0.10
CA GLY A 217 -30.41 20.36 -0.58
C GLY A 217 -31.81 19.99 -1.07
N ALA A 218 -31.97 18.81 -1.68
CA ALA A 218 -33.27 18.31 -2.13
C ALA A 218 -34.25 18.08 -0.97
N GLU A 219 -33.78 17.51 0.14
CA GLU A 219 -34.58 17.27 1.35
C GLU A 219 -35.04 18.59 2.00
N ARG A 220 -34.17 19.60 2.05
CA ARG A 220 -34.52 20.94 2.55
C ARG A 220 -35.48 21.69 1.63
N ALA A 221 -35.36 21.54 0.31
CA ALA A 221 -36.28 22.14 -0.65
C ALA A 221 -37.68 21.48 -0.57
N GLY A 222 -37.73 20.16 -0.41
CA GLY A 222 -38.98 19.42 -0.17
C GLY A 222 -39.67 19.82 1.14
N ALA A 223 -38.90 19.96 2.23
CA ALA A 223 -39.44 20.40 3.52
C ALA A 223 -40.00 21.83 3.47
N ARG A 224 -39.36 22.75 2.74
CA ARG A 224 -39.89 24.12 2.53
C ARG A 224 -41.12 24.15 1.63
N GLY A 225 -41.16 23.33 0.59
CA GLY A 225 -42.34 23.21 -0.29
C GLY A 225 -43.56 22.58 0.37
N ALA A 226 -43.36 21.80 1.44
CA ALA A 226 -44.43 21.27 2.29
C ALA A 226 -44.90 22.30 3.34
N ALA A 227 -43.99 23.11 3.89
CA ALA A 227 -44.31 24.13 4.88
C ALA A 227 -45.00 25.38 4.28
N GLY A 228 -44.77 25.70 3.01
CA GLY A 228 -45.41 26.84 2.32
C GLY A 228 -46.80 26.55 1.74
N ARG A 229 -47.40 25.40 2.06
CA ARG A 229 -48.67 24.92 1.51
C ARG A 229 -49.79 24.80 2.56
N VAL A 230 -49.62 25.44 3.73
CA VAL A 230 -50.59 25.49 4.84
C VAL A 230 -51.14 26.90 4.95
#